data_AF-A0AAV8EGP7-F1
#
_entry.id   AF-A0AAV8EGP7-F1
#
_cell.length_a   1.000
_cell.length_b   1.000
_cell.length_c   1.000
_cell.angle_alpha   90.00
_cell.angle_beta   90.00
_cell.angle_gamma   90.00
#
_symmetry.space_group_name_H-M   'P 1'
#
loop_
_entity.id
_entity.type
_entity.pdbx_description
1 polymer ?
#
loop_
_entity_poly.entity_id
_entity_poly.type
_entity_poly.pdbx_seq_one_letter_code
_entity_poly.pdbx_strand_id
1 'polypeptide(L)'
;MVSKLTDFGNKNTFVYHIEHPRGTFAYVDPEFPSSGELTVKSDVYSFGIIVLQLLTGKPPLNIAADVEDAIKGHSLHLIIDDSAGKWPFVQAVQLANLGLRCAQIHRRKRANLESEWKLLESLMKAASLSVSPRFKSQLDDKGIPSYFICPIFQEVMKDPHIAADGYTYEAEAIKAWLESGHHTSPMTNLPLPHPELTPNYALRSVIQEWLLKHP
;
A
#
# COMPACT_ATOMS: atom_id res chain seq x y z
N MET A 1 -12.41 -18.94 3.38
CA MET A 1 -11.68 -19.13 2.11
C MET A 1 -10.30 -18.52 2.32
N VAL A 2 -9.31 -19.36 2.66
CA VAL A 2 -7.97 -18.90 3.08
C VAL A 2 -6.98 -19.36 2.02
N SER A 3 -6.42 -18.41 1.28
CA SER A 3 -5.30 -18.66 0.37
C SER A 3 -4.06 -18.93 1.21
N LYS A 4 -3.63 -20.19 1.26
CA LYS A 4 -2.35 -20.59 1.86
C LYS A 4 -1.22 -20.12 0.94
N LEU A 5 -0.48 -19.10 1.39
CA LEU A 5 0.87 -18.81 0.90
C LEU A 5 1.75 -19.98 1.34
N THR A 6 2.10 -20.87 0.42
CA THR A 6 3.03 -21.96 0.70
C THR A 6 4.38 -21.60 0.10
N ASP A 7 5.36 -21.49 1.00
CA ASP A 7 6.80 -21.62 0.79
C ASP A 7 7.58 -20.42 0.22
N PHE A 8 8.06 -19.57 1.13
CA PHE A 8 9.16 -18.64 0.89
C PHE A 8 10.47 -19.28 1.33
N GLY A 9 11.34 -19.63 0.38
CA GLY A 9 12.75 -19.84 0.68
C GLY A 9 13.44 -20.97 -0.07
N ASN A 10 13.60 -20.85 -1.38
CA ASN A 10 14.71 -21.54 -2.04
C ASN A 10 15.17 -20.80 -3.29
N LYS A 11 16.48 -20.58 -3.43
CA LYS A 11 17.13 -19.78 -4.48
C LYS A 11 17.23 -20.51 -5.83
N ASN A 12 16.30 -21.41 -6.11
CA ASN A 12 16.15 -22.01 -7.43
C ASN A 12 14.95 -21.38 -8.12
N THR A 13 15.15 -20.85 -9.32
CA THR A 13 14.11 -20.33 -10.20
C THR A 13 13.14 -21.48 -10.53
N PHE A 14 12.09 -21.66 -9.73
CA PHE A 14 11.06 -22.66 -10.00
C PHE A 14 10.16 -22.16 -11.12
N VAL A 15 10.37 -22.70 -12.31
CA VAL A 15 9.39 -22.66 -13.39
C VAL A 15 8.28 -23.63 -13.03
N TYR A 16 7.10 -23.13 -12.69
CA TYR A 16 5.93 -23.97 -12.49
C TYR A 16 5.21 -24.17 -13.82
N HIS A 17 5.08 -25.43 -14.27
CA HIS A 17 4.21 -25.80 -15.38
C HIS A 17 2.78 -25.99 -14.86
N ILE A 18 1.86 -25.14 -15.31
CA ILE A 18 0.46 -25.15 -14.88
C ILE A 18 -0.42 -25.47 -16.09
N GLU A 19 -1.07 -26.63 -16.06
CA GLU A 19 -1.93 -27.09 -17.16
C GLU A 19 -3.29 -26.37 -17.21
N HIS A 20 -3.71 -25.72 -16.11
CA HIS A 20 -5.00 -25.05 -15.98
C HIS A 20 -4.85 -23.67 -15.33
N PRO A 21 -4.72 -22.58 -16.12
CA PRO A 21 -4.61 -21.22 -15.60
C PRO A 21 -5.82 -20.88 -14.71
N ARG A 22 -5.57 -20.58 -13.43
CA ARG A 22 -6.55 -19.94 -12.55
C ARG A 22 -6.05 -18.55 -12.20
N GLY A 23 -6.73 -17.53 -12.70
CA GLY A 23 -6.38 -16.12 -12.47
C GLY A 23 -7.32 -15.18 -13.22
N THR A 24 -7.43 -13.94 -12.75
CA THR A 24 -8.16 -12.89 -13.49
C THR A 24 -7.34 -12.52 -14.72
N PHE A 25 -7.83 -12.88 -15.90
CA PHE A 25 -7.10 -12.86 -17.19
C PHE A 25 -6.27 -11.60 -17.45
N ALA A 26 -6.77 -10.43 -17.06
CA ALA A 26 -6.11 -9.14 -17.29
C ALA A 26 -4.75 -8.97 -16.57
N TYR A 27 -4.50 -9.72 -15.49
CA TYR A 27 -3.22 -9.68 -14.76
C TYR A 27 -2.28 -10.82 -15.16
N VAL A 28 -2.75 -11.78 -15.96
CA VAL A 28 -1.95 -12.94 -16.34
C VAL A 28 -0.90 -12.51 -17.36
N ASP A 29 0.34 -12.96 -17.13
CA ASP A 29 1.45 -12.80 -18.06
C ASP A 29 1.05 -13.27 -19.47
N PRO A 30 1.10 -12.42 -20.50
CA PRO A 30 0.66 -12.78 -21.85
C PRO A 30 1.49 -13.90 -22.48
N GLU A 31 2.71 -14.14 -22.02
CA GLU A 31 3.56 -15.25 -22.48
C GLU A 31 3.30 -16.55 -21.69
N PHE A 32 2.57 -16.50 -20.56
CA PHE A 32 2.28 -17.68 -19.73
C PHE A 32 1.37 -18.70 -20.42
N PRO A 33 0.22 -18.34 -21.06
CA PRO A 33 -0.63 -19.32 -21.74
C PRO A 33 0.08 -20.11 -22.84
N SER A 34 1.04 -19.48 -23.53
CA SER A 34 1.81 -20.11 -24.62
C SER A 34 3.04 -20.87 -24.12
N SER A 35 3.70 -20.41 -23.05
CA SER A 35 4.90 -21.07 -22.52
C SER A 35 4.58 -22.15 -21.49
N GLY A 36 3.44 -22.03 -20.80
CA GLY A 36 3.11 -22.81 -19.62
C GLY A 36 3.99 -22.50 -18.40
N GLU A 37 4.91 -21.54 -18.49
CA GLU A 37 5.93 -21.27 -17.49
C GLU A 37 5.58 -20.06 -16.62
N LEU A 38 5.39 -20.25 -15.31
CA LEU A 38 5.30 -19.14 -14.37
C LEU A 38 6.70 -18.71 -13.90
N THR A 39 7.00 -17.42 -13.94
CA THR A 39 8.33 -16.87 -13.59
C THR A 39 8.21 -15.62 -12.72
N VAL A 40 9.32 -15.17 -12.14
CA VAL A 40 9.39 -13.84 -11.47
C VAL A 40 8.96 -12.72 -12.42
N LYS A 41 9.23 -12.84 -13.72
CA LYS A 41 8.78 -11.85 -14.73
C LYS A 41 7.27 -11.88 -14.96
N SER A 42 6.60 -12.98 -14.64
CA SER A 42 5.14 -13.08 -14.64
C SER A 42 4.55 -12.24 -13.50
N ASP A 43 5.14 -12.30 -12.30
CA ASP A 43 4.74 -11.43 -11.18
C ASP A 43 5.00 -9.95 -11.46
N VAL A 44 6.12 -9.62 -12.13
CA VAL A 44 6.42 -8.25 -12.57
C VAL A 44 5.35 -7.71 -13.51
N TYR A 45 4.82 -8.55 -14.42
CA TYR A 45 3.72 -8.13 -15.31
C TYR A 45 2.46 -7.80 -14.51
N SER A 46 2.03 -8.72 -13.62
CA SER A 46 0.88 -8.52 -12.74
C SER A 46 1.02 -7.24 -11.92
N PHE A 47 2.20 -6.99 -11.37
CA PHE A 47 2.54 -5.77 -10.64
C PHE A 47 2.36 -4.52 -11.52
N GLY A 48 2.85 -4.55 -12.77
CA GLY A 48 2.68 -3.45 -13.72
C GLY A 48 1.21 -3.10 -13.95
N ILE A 49 0.36 -4.10 -14.17
CA ILE A 49 -1.09 -3.90 -14.35
C ILE A 49 -1.73 -3.28 -13.10
N ILE A 50 -1.36 -3.75 -11.90
CA ILE A 50 -1.85 -3.19 -10.63
C ILE A 50 -1.43 -1.73 -10.47
N VAL A 51 -0.17 -1.38 -10.77
CA VAL A 51 0.32 0.01 -10.71
C VAL A 51 -0.50 0.93 -11.62
N LEU A 52 -0.77 0.49 -12.86
CA LEU A 52 -1.56 1.27 -13.81
C LEU A 52 -3.03 1.41 -13.35
N GLN A 53 -3.59 0.36 -12.75
CA GLN A 53 -4.93 0.39 -12.19
C GLN A 53 -5.04 1.35 -11.01
N LEU A 54 -4.09 1.33 -10.09
CA LEU A 54 -4.08 2.27 -8.96
C LEU A 54 -3.95 3.72 -9.42
N LEU A 55 -3.16 3.96 -10.47
CA LEU A 55 -2.96 5.32 -11.01
C LEU A 55 -4.22 5.87 -11.69
N THR A 56 -5.00 5.02 -12.34
CA THR A 56 -6.12 5.45 -13.21
C THR A 56 -7.51 5.15 -12.66
N GLY A 57 -7.62 4.27 -11.65
CA GLY A 57 -8.90 3.81 -11.10
C GLY A 57 -9.72 2.97 -12.09
N LYS A 58 -9.13 2.60 -13.25
CA LYS A 58 -9.83 1.91 -14.34
C LYS A 58 -9.76 0.39 -14.23
N PRO A 59 -10.70 -0.34 -14.87
CA PRO A 59 -10.58 -1.78 -15.05
C PRO A 59 -9.24 -2.17 -15.72
N PRO A 60 -8.69 -3.35 -15.40
CA PRO A 60 -7.34 -3.73 -15.83
C PRO A 60 -7.25 -4.11 -17.31
N LEU A 61 -8.38 -4.30 -17.99
CA LEU A 61 -8.43 -4.64 -19.41
C LEU A 61 -8.02 -3.43 -20.25
N ASN A 62 -7.06 -3.63 -21.18
CA ASN A 62 -6.50 -2.60 -22.06
C ASN A 62 -5.82 -1.40 -21.39
N ILE A 63 -5.71 -1.40 -20.06
CA ILE A 63 -5.19 -0.28 -19.28
C ILE A 63 -3.78 0.17 -19.69
N ALA A 64 -2.92 -0.78 -20.09
CA ALA A 64 -1.58 -0.46 -20.56
C ALA A 64 -1.59 0.32 -21.89
N ALA A 65 -2.46 -0.05 -22.83
CA ALA A 65 -2.60 0.67 -24.09
C ALA A 65 -3.17 2.07 -23.85
N ASP A 66 -4.23 2.18 -23.05
CA ASP A 66 -4.86 3.47 -22.70
C ASP A 66 -3.86 4.44 -22.07
N VAL A 67 -3.03 3.96 -21.13
CA VAL A 67 -2.01 4.79 -20.48
C VAL A 67 -0.88 5.15 -21.44
N GLU A 68 -0.44 4.23 -22.29
CA GLU A 68 0.59 4.51 -23.29
C GLU A 68 0.14 5.59 -24.29
N ASP A 69 -1.09 5.49 -24.78
CA ASP A 69 -1.68 6.48 -25.69
C ASP A 69 -1.87 7.84 -25.00
N ALA A 70 -2.30 7.85 -23.74
CA ALA A 70 -2.42 9.08 -22.96
C ALA A 70 -1.07 9.76 -22.71
N ILE A 71 0.02 9.00 -22.49
CA ILE A 71 1.37 9.56 -22.39
C ILE A 71 1.81 10.16 -23.73
N LYS A 72 1.67 9.41 -24.84
CA LYS A 72 2.03 9.90 -26.19
C LYS A 72 1.23 11.15 -26.58
N GLY A 73 -0.06 11.17 -26.23
CA GLY A 73 -0.98 12.28 -26.46
C GLY A 73 -0.91 13.41 -25.43
N HIS A 74 0.05 13.39 -24.49
CA HIS A 74 0.21 14.40 -23.43
C HIS A 74 -1.06 14.63 -22.59
N SER A 75 -1.89 13.59 -22.49
CA SER A 75 -3.24 13.62 -21.91
C SER A 75 -3.38 12.73 -20.68
N LEU A 76 -2.26 12.32 -20.06
CA LEU A 76 -2.25 11.47 -18.87
C LEU A 76 -3.10 12.03 -17.73
N HIS A 77 -3.11 13.35 -17.55
CA HIS A 77 -3.91 14.04 -16.53
C HIS A 77 -5.42 13.80 -16.64
N LEU A 78 -5.93 13.41 -17.82
CA LEU A 78 -7.35 13.12 -18.03
C LEU A 78 -7.77 11.71 -17.60
N ILE A 79 -6.80 10.83 -17.35
CA ILE A 79 -7.06 9.42 -17.05
C ILE A 79 -6.56 9.00 -15.67
N ILE A 80 -5.92 9.91 -14.93
CA ILE A 80 -5.51 9.69 -13.54
C ILE A 80 -6.75 9.69 -12.64
N ASP A 81 -6.75 8.82 -11.62
CA ASP A 81 -7.80 8.75 -10.63
C ASP A 81 -7.69 9.88 -9.60
N ASP A 82 -8.42 10.97 -9.85
CA ASP A 82 -8.52 12.08 -8.90
C ASP A 82 -9.25 11.71 -7.59
N SER A 83 -10.00 10.59 -7.55
CA SER A 83 -10.66 10.12 -6.34
C SER A 83 -9.68 9.54 -5.31
N ALA A 84 -8.50 9.10 -5.76
CA ALA A 84 -7.40 8.66 -4.90
C ALA A 84 -6.61 9.83 -4.28
N GLY A 85 -7.03 11.07 -4.53
CA GLY A 85 -6.38 12.29 -4.05
C GLY A 85 -5.57 12.99 -5.15
N LYS A 86 -4.87 14.06 -4.76
CA LYS A 86 -4.08 14.85 -5.72
C LYS A 86 -2.77 14.13 -6.04
N TRP A 87 -2.67 13.59 -7.25
CA TRP A 87 -1.44 13.01 -7.77
C TRP A 87 -0.44 14.11 -8.18
N PRO A 88 0.77 14.13 -7.61
CA PRO A 88 1.85 14.96 -8.14
C PRO A 88 2.18 14.52 -9.58
N PHE A 89 1.95 15.40 -10.55
CA PHE A 89 1.95 15.02 -11.97
C PHE A 89 3.27 14.38 -12.45
N VAL A 90 4.42 14.89 -11.99
CA VAL A 90 5.74 14.35 -12.36
C VAL A 90 5.89 12.90 -11.88
N GLN A 91 5.50 12.63 -10.64
CA GLN A 91 5.54 11.32 -10.01
C GLN A 91 4.52 10.37 -10.64
N ALA A 92 3.34 10.88 -10.99
CA ALA A 92 2.32 10.12 -11.72
C ALA A 92 2.84 9.66 -13.08
N VAL A 93 3.52 10.54 -13.83
CA VAL A 93 4.17 10.17 -15.10
C VAL A 93 5.27 9.12 -14.89
N GLN A 94 6.09 9.27 -13.85
CA GLN A 94 7.14 8.29 -13.52
C GLN A 94 6.55 6.91 -13.15
N LEU A 95 5.49 6.90 -12.35
CA LEU A 95 4.78 5.69 -11.94
C LEU A 95 4.09 5.01 -13.13
N ALA A 96 3.46 5.79 -14.02
CA ALA A 96 2.87 5.29 -15.26
C ALA A 96 3.92 4.60 -16.15
N ASN A 97 5.07 5.26 -16.36
CA ASN A 97 6.16 4.70 -17.16
C ASN A 97 6.75 3.43 -16.53
N LEU A 98 6.86 3.36 -15.19
CA LEU A 98 7.28 2.15 -14.50
C LEU A 98 6.26 1.01 -14.74
N GLY A 99 4.96 1.30 -14.54
CA GLY A 99 3.88 0.36 -14.81
C GLY A 99 3.91 -0.20 -16.24
N LEU A 100 4.11 0.67 -17.25
CA LEU A 100 4.25 0.27 -18.66
C LEU A 100 5.50 -0.56 -18.95
N ARG A 101 6.64 -0.27 -18.29
CA ARG A 101 7.84 -1.10 -18.41
C ARG A 101 7.65 -2.46 -17.74
N CYS A 102 6.90 -2.55 -16.65
CA CYS A 102 6.55 -3.81 -16.00
C CYS A 102 5.57 -4.64 -16.84
N ALA A 103 4.58 -3.99 -17.47
CA ALA A 103 3.52 -4.61 -18.27
C ALA A 103 3.89 -4.84 -19.75
N GLN A 104 5.18 -4.90 -20.10
CA GLN A 104 5.60 -5.24 -21.46
C GLN A 104 5.18 -6.66 -21.83
N ILE A 105 4.69 -6.85 -23.05
CA ILE A 105 4.26 -8.17 -23.54
C ILE A 105 5.43 -9.17 -23.44
N HIS A 106 6.62 -8.78 -23.90
CA HIS A 106 7.79 -9.65 -23.87
C HIS A 106 8.52 -9.61 -22.53
N ARG A 107 8.66 -10.76 -21.85
CA ARG A 107 9.34 -10.89 -20.54
C ARG A 107 10.72 -10.23 -20.49
N ARG A 108 11.49 -10.34 -21.58
CA ARG A 108 12.86 -9.80 -21.68
C ARG A 108 12.92 -8.28 -21.66
N LYS A 109 11.86 -7.60 -22.12
CA LYS A 109 11.75 -6.14 -22.11
C LYS A 109 11.18 -5.60 -20.81
N ARG A 110 10.61 -6.47 -19.95
CA ARG A 110 10.04 -6.05 -18.67
C ARG A 110 11.10 -5.52 -17.74
N ALA A 111 10.78 -4.45 -17.02
CA ALA A 111 11.63 -3.89 -15.97
C ALA A 111 12.12 -4.96 -14.98
N ASN A 112 13.31 -4.75 -14.43
CA ASN A 112 13.75 -5.46 -13.23
C ASN A 112 13.45 -4.59 -12.02
N LEU A 113 12.54 -5.03 -11.15
CA LEU A 113 12.16 -4.28 -9.96
C LEU A 113 13.33 -4.06 -9.00
N GLU A 114 14.32 -4.95 -8.96
CA GLU A 114 15.54 -4.76 -8.17
C GLU A 114 16.37 -3.56 -8.69
N SER A 115 16.49 -3.43 -10.01
CA SER A 115 17.21 -2.32 -10.64
C SER A 115 16.43 -1.00 -10.57
N GLU A 116 15.10 -1.07 -10.51
CA GLU A 116 14.18 0.07 -10.45
C GLU A 116 13.80 0.46 -9.01
N TRP A 117 14.33 -0.25 -8.00
CA TRP A 117 14.00 -0.04 -6.58
C TRP A 117 14.20 1.41 -6.13
N LYS A 118 15.28 2.06 -6.60
CA LYS A 118 15.56 3.47 -6.27
C LYS A 118 14.48 4.43 -6.79
N LEU A 119 13.91 4.15 -7.96
CA LEU A 119 12.81 4.93 -8.52
C LEU A 119 11.55 4.72 -7.66
N LEU A 120 11.25 3.46 -7.33
CA LEU A 120 10.11 3.12 -6.45
C LEU A 120 10.24 3.82 -5.10
N GLU A 121 11.42 3.78 -4.48
CA GLU A 121 11.70 4.43 -3.20
C GLU A 121 11.52 5.96 -3.28
N SER A 122 11.97 6.58 -4.37
CA SER A 122 11.77 8.01 -4.61
C SER A 122 10.28 8.36 -4.76
N LEU A 123 9.51 7.52 -5.44
CA LEU A 123 8.06 7.72 -5.61
C LEU A 123 7.32 7.54 -4.28
N MET A 124 7.70 6.53 -3.49
CA MET A 124 7.16 6.31 -2.15
C MET A 124 7.44 7.51 -1.24
N LYS A 125 8.66 8.06 -1.26
CA LYS A 125 9.01 9.28 -0.51
C LYS A 125 8.18 10.49 -0.94
N ALA A 126 7.96 10.66 -2.24
CA ALA A 126 7.15 11.77 -2.75
C ALA A 126 5.65 11.63 -2.44
N ALA A 127 5.12 10.40 -2.42
CA ALA A 127 3.76 10.13 -1.94
C ALA A 127 3.62 10.51 -0.46
N SER A 128 4.60 10.15 0.38
CA SER A 128 4.61 10.53 1.80
C SER A 128 4.70 12.04 2.07
N LEU A 129 5.16 12.83 1.10
CA LEU A 129 5.23 14.30 1.17
C LEU A 129 3.95 15.00 0.68
N SER A 130 3.17 14.34 -0.20
CA SER A 130 1.91 14.90 -0.77
C SER A 130 0.66 14.55 0.04
N VAL A 131 0.77 13.62 0.99
CA VAL A 131 -0.28 13.29 1.96
C VAL A 131 -0.29 14.33 3.09
N SER A 132 -1.30 15.19 3.10
CA SER A 132 -1.75 15.87 4.33
C SER A 132 -2.26 14.80 5.33
N PRO A 133 -2.12 15.02 6.64
CA PRO A 133 -1.82 13.97 7.61
C PRO A 133 -3.02 13.07 7.87
N ARG A 134 -3.13 11.93 7.18
CA ARG A 134 -4.01 10.86 7.65
C ARG A 134 -3.39 9.48 7.70
N PHE A 135 -2.31 9.23 6.97
CA PHE A 135 -1.48 8.03 7.15
C PHE A 135 -0.04 8.35 6.73
N LYS A 136 0.67 9.20 7.50
CA LYS A 136 2.12 9.07 7.52
C LYS A 136 2.42 7.82 8.31
N SER A 137 2.83 6.76 7.61
CA SER A 137 3.74 5.79 8.21
C SER A 137 4.97 6.57 8.64
N GLN A 138 4.99 7.01 9.90
CA GLN A 138 6.18 7.55 10.53
C GLN A 138 7.21 6.41 10.60
N LEU A 139 8.04 6.33 9.58
CA LEU A 139 9.46 6.33 9.88
C LEU A 139 9.79 7.79 10.15
N ASP A 140 9.45 8.22 11.37
CA ASP A 140 10.11 9.37 11.95
C ASP A 140 11.60 9.04 12.03
N ASP A 141 12.41 10.05 11.82
CA ASP A 141 13.87 10.10 11.94
C ASP A 141 14.38 9.78 13.38
N LYS A 142 13.59 9.02 14.16
CA LYS A 142 13.78 8.60 15.55
C LYS A 142 13.63 7.09 15.76
N GLY A 143 13.25 6.30 14.73
CA GLY A 143 13.12 4.84 14.85
C GLY A 143 11.99 4.35 15.77
N ILE A 144 11.03 5.23 16.10
CA ILE A 144 9.88 4.87 16.94
C ILE A 144 8.90 4.03 16.13
N PRO A 145 8.53 2.82 16.57
CA PRO A 145 7.52 2.02 15.89
C PRO A 145 6.15 2.72 15.84
N SER A 146 5.53 2.75 14.67
CA SER A 146 4.28 3.48 14.42
C SER A 146 3.09 3.03 15.28
N TYR A 147 3.08 1.79 15.74
CA TYR A 147 2.05 1.26 16.65
C TYR A 147 2.15 1.79 18.09
N PHE A 148 3.19 2.56 18.42
CA PHE A 148 3.28 3.32 19.68
C PHE A 148 2.63 4.70 19.59
N ILE A 149 2.27 5.16 18.38
CA ILE A 149 1.79 6.51 18.14
C ILE A 149 0.27 6.56 18.22
N CYS A 150 -0.26 7.52 18.98
CA CYS A 150 -1.68 7.80 19.09
C CYS A 150 -2.21 8.34 17.75
N PRO A 151 -3.25 7.73 17.15
CA PRO A 151 -3.78 8.22 15.87
C PRO A 151 -4.38 9.63 15.91
N ILE A 152 -4.86 10.10 17.06
CA ILE A 152 -5.47 11.43 17.21
C ILE A 152 -4.39 12.48 17.46
N PHE A 153 -3.53 12.25 18.46
CA PHE A 153 -2.51 13.22 18.87
C PHE A 153 -1.23 13.16 18.03
N GLN A 154 -0.99 12.07 17.30
CA GLN A 154 0.24 11.85 16.53
C GLN A 154 1.52 11.92 17.41
N GLU A 155 1.40 11.50 18.68
CA GLU A 155 2.49 11.40 19.66
C GLU A 155 2.55 10.00 20.26
N VAL A 156 3.68 9.63 20.88
CA VAL A 156 3.84 8.35 21.60
C VAL A 156 2.83 8.27 22.75
N MET A 157 2.04 7.19 22.78
CA MET A 157 1.03 6.96 23.81
C MET A 157 1.65 6.75 25.19
N LYS A 158 1.13 7.46 26.19
CA LYS A 158 1.45 7.32 27.62
C LYS A 158 0.42 6.45 28.34
N ASP A 159 -0.86 6.61 28.00
CA ASP A 159 -1.99 5.90 28.60
C ASP A 159 -2.86 5.21 27.52
N PRO A 160 -2.33 4.20 26.80
CA PRO A 160 -3.04 3.61 25.65
C PRO A 160 -4.35 2.91 26.06
N HIS A 161 -5.45 3.20 25.36
CA HIS A 161 -6.79 2.63 25.51
C HIS A 161 -7.35 2.15 24.17
N ILE A 162 -7.96 0.97 24.17
CA ILE A 162 -8.59 0.32 23.02
C ILE A 162 -10.07 0.73 22.96
N ALA A 163 -10.52 1.19 21.79
CA ALA A 163 -11.93 1.42 21.52
C ALA A 163 -12.62 0.17 20.94
N ALA A 164 -13.94 0.19 20.82
CA ALA A 164 -14.76 -0.94 20.34
C ALA A 164 -14.42 -1.46 18.93
N ASP A 165 -13.74 -0.63 18.13
CA ASP A 165 -13.24 -0.96 16.79
C ASP A 165 -11.89 -1.71 16.80
N GLY A 166 -11.27 -1.88 17.97
CA GLY A 166 -9.99 -2.54 18.15
C GLY A 166 -8.76 -1.64 17.96
N TYR A 167 -8.94 -0.35 17.63
CA TYR A 167 -7.83 0.60 17.55
C TYR A 167 -7.46 1.13 18.94
N THR A 168 -6.17 1.43 19.12
CA THR A 168 -5.64 1.97 20.38
C THR A 168 -5.30 3.45 20.22
N TYR A 169 -5.66 4.24 21.23
CA TYR A 169 -5.49 5.69 21.28
C TYR A 169 -4.93 6.13 22.64
N GLU A 170 -4.40 7.34 22.72
CA GLU A 170 -4.14 8.00 24.00
C GLU A 170 -5.47 8.22 24.74
N ALA A 171 -5.53 7.90 26.04
CA ALA A 171 -6.76 7.91 26.82
C ALA A 171 -7.48 9.26 26.76
N GLU A 172 -6.73 10.35 26.98
CA GLU A 172 -7.26 11.71 26.98
C GLU A 172 -7.81 12.08 25.60
N ALA A 173 -7.15 11.64 24.53
CA ALA A 173 -7.54 11.92 23.16
C ALA A 173 -8.89 11.28 22.81
N ILE A 174 -9.03 9.98 23.06
CA ILE A 174 -10.25 9.25 22.70
C ILE A 174 -11.42 9.62 23.63
N LYS A 175 -11.17 9.93 24.90
CA LYS A 175 -12.20 10.44 25.81
C LYS A 175 -12.73 11.80 25.34
N ALA A 176 -11.84 12.75 25.03
CA ALA A 176 -12.23 14.05 24.52
C ALA A 176 -13.02 13.95 23.20
N TRP A 177 -12.64 13.01 22.32
CA TRP A 177 -13.37 12.73 21.09
C TRP A 177 -14.82 12.29 21.34
N LEU A 178 -15.02 11.31 22.24
CA LEU A 178 -16.35 10.82 22.61
C LEU A 178 -17.17 11.87 23.36
N GLU A 179 -16.56 12.62 24.26
CA GLU A 179 -17.18 13.72 25.01
C GLU A 179 -17.62 14.88 24.12
N SER A 180 -16.94 15.08 22.98
CA SER A 180 -17.34 16.07 21.96
C SER A 180 -18.60 15.66 21.17
N GLY A 181 -19.21 14.52 21.48
CA GLY A 181 -20.43 14.01 20.86
C GLY A 181 -20.20 13.10 19.66
N HIS A 182 -18.94 12.77 19.34
CA HIS A 182 -18.63 11.80 18.30
C HIS A 182 -18.88 10.37 18.80
N HIS A 183 -19.54 9.57 17.96
CA HIS A 183 -19.79 8.14 18.20
C HIS A 183 -19.16 7.28 17.09
N THR A 184 -18.14 7.82 16.42
CA THR A 184 -17.41 7.18 15.33
C THR A 184 -15.95 6.97 15.70
N SER A 185 -15.33 5.99 15.05
CA SER A 185 -13.90 5.70 15.12
C SER A 185 -13.08 6.88 14.58
N PRO A 186 -12.15 7.46 15.34
CA PRO A 186 -11.23 8.48 14.82
C PRO A 186 -10.37 8.00 13.65
N MET A 187 -10.10 6.68 13.58
CA MET A 187 -9.30 6.06 12.53
C MET A 187 -10.06 5.84 11.23
N THR A 188 -11.27 5.30 11.32
CA THR A 188 -12.02 4.82 10.14
C THR A 188 -13.25 5.67 9.82
N ASN A 189 -13.64 6.57 10.72
CA ASN A 189 -14.88 7.34 10.68
C ASN A 189 -16.16 6.48 10.62
N LEU A 190 -16.07 5.19 10.97
CA LEU A 190 -17.22 4.30 11.08
C LEU A 190 -17.83 4.38 12.50
N PRO A 191 -19.14 4.15 12.67
CA PRO A 191 -19.76 4.11 14.00
C PRO A 191 -19.11 3.08 14.93
N LEU A 192 -18.81 3.48 16.16
CA LEU A 192 -18.31 2.56 17.19
C LEU A 192 -19.48 1.70 17.70
N PRO A 193 -19.30 0.37 17.85
CA PRO A 193 -20.31 -0.49 18.46
C PRO A 193 -20.76 -0.03 19.86
N HIS A 194 -19.82 0.50 20.66
CA HIS A 194 -20.06 1.08 21.98
C HIS A 194 -18.97 2.10 22.35
N PRO A 195 -19.23 3.02 23.30
CA PRO A 195 -18.27 4.05 23.71
C PRO A 195 -17.26 3.56 24.78
N GLU A 196 -17.41 2.34 25.30
CA GLU A 196 -16.52 1.82 26.34
C GLU A 196 -15.08 1.66 25.83
N LEU A 197 -14.12 2.06 26.68
CA LEU A 197 -12.69 2.02 26.39
C LEU A 197 -12.01 1.03 27.34
N THR A 198 -11.18 0.15 26.77
CA THR A 198 -10.41 -0.84 27.54
C THR A 198 -8.95 -0.39 27.66
N PRO A 199 -8.39 -0.20 28.86
CA PRO A 199 -6.96 0.12 29.01
C PRO A 199 -6.05 -0.97 28.40
N ASN A 200 -5.07 -0.59 27.59
CA ASN A 200 -4.08 -1.50 27.01
C ASN A 200 -2.79 -1.49 27.83
N TYR A 201 -2.79 -2.17 28.98
CA TYR A 201 -1.61 -2.23 29.85
C TYR A 201 -0.41 -2.91 29.17
N ALA A 202 -0.64 -3.89 28.31
CA ALA A 202 0.42 -4.59 27.59
C ALA A 202 1.18 -3.63 26.65
N LEU A 203 0.47 -2.87 25.82
CA LEU A 203 1.11 -1.88 24.95
C LEU A 203 1.82 -0.80 25.75
N ARG A 204 1.23 -0.36 26.86
CA ARG A 204 1.87 0.61 27.77
C ARG A 204 3.22 0.13 28.28
N SER A 205 3.29 -1.11 28.76
CA SER A 205 4.54 -1.71 29.23
C SER A 205 5.59 -1.78 28.13
N VAL A 206 5.19 -2.18 26.91
CA VAL A 206 6.09 -2.26 25.77
C VAL A 206 6.62 -0.88 25.36
N ILE A 207 5.77 0.15 25.35
CA ILE A 207 6.17 1.53 25.06
C ILE A 207 7.18 2.03 26.10
N GLN A 208 6.89 1.81 27.39
CA GLN A 208 7.78 2.23 28.47
C GLN A 208 9.14 1.54 28.40
N GLU A 209 9.16 0.23 28.13
CA GLU A 209 10.41 -0.51 27.94
C GLU A 209 11.21 0.03 26.74
N TRP A 210 10.52 0.36 25.65
CA TRP A 210 11.17 0.92 24.47
C TRP A 210 11.80 2.30 24.75
N LEU A 211 11.09 3.19 25.46
CA LEU A 211 11.58 4.52 25.84
C LEU A 211 12.78 4.45 26.79
N LEU A 212 12.84 3.46 27.68
CA LEU A 212 14.00 3.24 28.54
C LEU A 212 15.25 2.80 27.76
N LYS A 213 15.06 2.06 26.67
CA LYS A 213 16.15 1.59 25.80
C LYS A 213 16.60 2.64 24.78
N HIS A 214 15.79 3.67 24.53
CA HIS A 214 16.01 4.72 23.54
C HIS A 214 15.68 6.10 24.14
N PRO A 215 16.55 6.63 25.04
CA PRO A 215 16.34 7.92 25.71
C PRO A 215 16.48 9.14 24.78
#